data_AF-A0A9R0J751-F1
#
_entry.id   AF-A0A9R0J751-F1
#
_cell.length_a   1.000
_cell.length_b   1.000
_cell.length_c   1.000
_cell.angle_alpha   90.00
_cell.angle_beta   90.00
_cell.angle_gamma   90.00
#
_symmetry.space_group_name_H-M   'P 1'
#
loop_
_entity.id
_entity.type
_entity.pdbx_description
1 polymer ?
#
loop_
_entity_poly.entity_id
_entity_poly.type
_entity_poly.pdbx_seq_one_letter_code
_entity_poly.pdbx_strand_id
1 'polypeptide(L)'
;MGKNWPIHQLDVKNAFLHVDFKETVYMHQPPGFVNRPAPTHVCKPRKALYGLKQAPRAWYQRFANFIIGIGFTCAKSDTSLFIYRRGNDTAYLLLYVDDIVLTASSEILKTQLIELLKSEFSMNDLGQLSYFWGISVTRTPHSMFLFQQKYAEEIIHRAQMDNCKPMPTPVDAKSKLSATDSAPVLDPSLYRSLVGALQYLTFTRPDIA
;
A
#
# COMPACT_ATOMS: atom_id res chain seq x y z
N MET A 1 -7.22 -12.06 -22.68
CA MET A 1 -5.77 -12.09 -22.92
C MET A 1 -5.17 -10.75 -22.51
N GLY A 2 -4.13 -10.74 -21.67
CA GLY A 2 -3.50 -9.50 -21.20
C GLY A 2 -2.69 -8.82 -22.31
N LYS A 3 -2.65 -7.48 -22.32
CA LYS A 3 -1.98 -6.69 -23.37
C LYS A 3 -0.45 -6.60 -23.24
N ASN A 4 0.13 -7.34 -22.29
CA ASN A 4 1.57 -7.38 -21.97
C ASN A 4 2.24 -6.01 -21.80
N TRP A 5 1.51 -5.01 -21.28
CA TRP A 5 2.07 -3.68 -21.03
C TRP A 5 2.97 -3.66 -19.79
N PRO A 6 4.14 -3.00 -19.83
CA PRO A 6 5.02 -2.89 -18.67
C PRO A 6 4.30 -2.22 -17.51
N ILE A 7 4.61 -2.65 -16.29
CA ILE A 7 4.08 -2.06 -15.07
C ILE A 7 5.24 -1.41 -14.35
N HIS A 8 5.07 -0.13 -14.03
CA HIS A 8 6.05 0.72 -13.39
C HIS A 8 5.56 1.12 -12.01
N GLN A 9 6.49 1.27 -11.07
CA GLN A 9 6.20 1.72 -9.73
C GLN A 9 6.85 3.08 -9.48
N LEU A 10 6.10 3.97 -8.86
CA LEU A 10 6.57 5.28 -8.41
C LEU A 10 6.20 5.45 -6.93
N ASP A 11 6.94 6.29 -6.23
CA ASP A 11 6.72 6.59 -4.81
C ASP A 11 6.77 8.09 -4.59
N VAL A 12 5.69 8.68 -4.07
CA VAL A 12 5.62 10.11 -3.80
C VAL A 12 6.32 10.44 -2.49
N LYS A 13 7.35 11.28 -2.56
CA LYS A 13 8.07 11.73 -1.37
C LYS A 13 7.19 12.61 -0.52
N ASN A 14 6.98 12.19 0.73
CA ASN A 14 6.25 12.96 1.75
C ASN A 14 4.88 13.44 1.24
N ALA A 15 4.05 12.53 0.73
CA ALA A 15 2.82 12.87 0.00
C ALA A 15 1.94 13.91 0.72
N PHE A 16 1.79 13.81 2.04
CA PHE A 16 0.95 14.71 2.82
C PHE A 16 1.50 16.15 2.88
N LEU A 17 2.81 16.36 2.71
CA LEU A 17 3.41 17.70 2.66
C LEU A 17 3.07 18.47 1.38
N HIS A 18 2.58 17.78 0.34
CA HIS A 18 2.11 18.42 -0.87
C HIS A 18 0.75 19.09 -0.69
N VAL A 19 0.09 18.97 0.47
CA VAL A 19 -1.26 19.50 0.67
C VAL A 19 -1.27 20.68 1.63
N ASP A 20 -1.99 21.73 1.23
CA ASP A 20 -2.28 22.85 2.12
C ASP A 20 -3.44 22.52 3.05
N PHE A 21 -3.23 22.87 4.32
CA PHE A 21 -4.12 22.52 5.39
C PHE A 21 -5.23 23.57 5.52
N LYS A 22 -6.49 23.20 5.23
CA LYS A 22 -7.63 24.14 5.28
C LYS A 22 -8.12 24.42 6.70
N GLU A 23 -8.03 23.44 7.59
CA GLU A 23 -8.47 23.58 8.97
C GLU A 23 -7.35 24.17 9.84
N THR A 24 -7.63 24.64 11.05
CA THR A 24 -6.57 24.96 12.01
C THR A 24 -6.44 23.82 12.99
N VAL A 25 -5.31 23.11 12.93
CA VAL A 25 -4.95 22.07 13.90
C VAL A 25 -3.78 22.57 14.74
N TYR A 26 -3.78 22.18 16.00
CA TYR A 26 -2.67 22.37 16.92
C TYR A 26 -2.16 20.99 17.37
N MET A 27 -0.86 20.87 17.58
CA MET A 27 -0.23 19.67 18.11
C MET A 27 0.69 20.03 19.27
N HIS A 28 0.89 19.09 20.19
CA HIS A 28 1.94 19.22 21.18
C HIS A 28 3.31 19.32 20.51
N GLN A 29 4.24 20.00 21.18
CA GLN A 29 5.61 20.07 20.72
C GLN A 29 6.20 18.66 20.65
N PRO A 30 6.86 18.29 19.53
CA PRO A 30 7.40 16.95 19.39
C PRO A 30 8.50 16.71 20.43
N PRO A 31 8.62 15.47 20.96
CA PRO A 31 9.70 15.11 21.86
C PRO A 31 11.06 15.50 21.26
N GLY A 32 11.92 16.15 22.05
CA GLY A 32 13.23 16.64 21.60
C GLY A 32 13.25 18.05 20.98
N PHE A 33 12.09 18.62 20.64
CA PHE A 33 11.96 19.97 20.06
C PHE A 33 11.18 20.95 20.95
N VAL A 34 10.98 20.60 22.21
CA VAL A 34 10.27 21.46 23.17
C VAL A 34 11.07 22.73 23.41
N ASN A 35 10.44 23.87 23.16
CA ASN A 35 11.00 25.17 23.42
C ASN A 35 11.12 25.38 24.94
N ARG A 36 12.37 25.44 25.45
CA ARG A 36 12.65 25.57 26.89
C ARG A 36 11.98 26.79 27.53
N PRO A 37 12.03 28.00 26.95
CA PRO A 37 11.31 29.16 27.48
C PRO A 37 9.77 29.06 27.38
N ALA A 38 9.21 28.18 26.55
CA ALA A 38 7.77 28.06 26.35
C ALA A 38 7.32 26.58 26.23
N PRO A 39 7.43 25.80 27.32
CA PRO A 39 7.20 24.35 27.27
C PRO A 39 5.73 23.98 27.06
N THR A 40 4.80 24.88 27.41
CA THR A 40 3.35 24.68 27.28
C THR A 40 2.78 25.12 25.93
N HIS A 41 3.61 25.73 25.06
CA HIS A 41 3.17 26.10 23.72
C HIS A 41 2.82 24.87 22.88
N VAL A 42 1.98 25.11 21.89
CA VAL A 42 1.57 24.13 20.88
C VAL A 42 2.06 24.59 19.51
N CYS A 43 2.33 23.63 18.63
CA CYS A 43 2.72 23.89 17.25
C CYS A 43 1.47 23.97 16.36
N LYS A 44 1.45 24.92 15.43
CA LYS A 44 0.49 24.96 14.31
C LYS A 44 1.18 24.48 13.04
N PRO A 45 0.96 23.24 12.58
CA PRO A 45 1.55 22.75 11.34
C PRO A 45 1.05 23.57 10.15
N ARG A 46 1.97 23.94 9.24
CA ARG A 46 1.65 24.65 7.99
C ARG A 46 1.26 23.71 6.86
N LYS A 47 1.65 22.44 6.96
CA LYS A 47 1.41 21.37 5.98
C LYS A 47 0.81 20.15 6.69
N ALA A 48 0.12 19.30 5.95
CA ALA A 48 -0.46 18.10 6.52
C ALA A 48 0.65 17.09 6.89
N LEU A 49 0.54 16.49 8.08
CA LEU A 49 1.50 15.52 8.62
C LEU A 49 0.88 14.12 8.67
N TYR A 50 1.74 13.10 8.69
CA TYR A 50 1.32 11.73 9.01
C TYR A 50 0.64 11.67 10.38
N GLY A 51 -0.39 10.84 10.51
CA GLY A 51 -1.21 10.72 11.73
C GLY A 51 -2.38 11.68 11.81
N LEU A 52 -2.47 12.70 10.94
CA LEU A 52 -3.66 13.54 10.82
C LEU A 52 -4.75 12.80 10.02
N LYS A 53 -5.92 12.58 10.63
CA LYS A 53 -7.06 11.88 10.00
C LYS A 53 -7.49 12.46 8.64
N GLN A 54 -7.31 13.76 8.45
CA GLN A 54 -7.68 14.48 7.22
C GLN A 54 -6.57 14.50 6.15
N ALA A 55 -5.32 14.23 6.51
CA ALA A 55 -4.18 14.33 5.58
C ALA A 55 -4.30 13.36 4.39
N PRO A 56 -4.64 12.07 4.58
CA PRO A 56 -4.78 11.13 3.47
C PRO A 56 -5.87 11.55 2.47
N ARG A 57 -7.01 12.02 2.97
CA ARG A 57 -8.11 12.48 2.12
C ARG A 57 -7.75 13.71 1.32
N ALA A 58 -7.11 14.69 1.96
CA ALA A 58 -6.73 15.93 1.30
C ALA A 58 -5.63 15.68 0.24
N TRP A 59 -4.72 14.74 0.51
CA TRP A 59 -3.73 14.27 -0.46
C TRP A 59 -4.39 13.60 -1.66
N TYR A 60 -5.25 12.61 -1.42
CA TYR A 60 -5.99 11.94 -2.48
C TYR A 60 -6.74 12.96 -3.35
N GLN A 61 -7.41 13.95 -2.76
CA GLN A 61 -8.12 14.98 -3.52
C GLN A 61 -7.19 15.84 -4.37
N ARG A 62 -6.03 16.27 -3.84
CA ARG A 62 -5.05 17.04 -4.63
C ARG A 62 -4.53 16.23 -5.81
N PHE A 63 -4.14 14.98 -5.56
CA PHE A 63 -3.63 14.09 -6.59
C PHE A 63 -4.69 13.77 -7.65
N ALA A 64 -5.91 13.40 -7.23
CA ALA A 64 -7.02 13.10 -8.12
C ALA A 64 -7.37 14.31 -9.01
N ASN A 65 -7.42 15.52 -8.45
CA ASN A 65 -7.70 16.74 -9.22
C ASN A 65 -6.66 16.97 -10.32
N PHE A 66 -5.37 16.79 -10.00
CA PHE A 66 -4.30 16.92 -10.97
C PHE A 66 -4.40 15.85 -12.08
N ILE A 67 -4.53 14.58 -11.70
CA ILE A 67 -4.61 13.45 -12.64
C ILE A 67 -5.83 13.56 -13.56
N ILE A 68 -6.98 13.97 -13.03
CA ILE A 68 -8.17 14.25 -13.83
C ILE A 68 -7.93 15.42 -14.79
N GLY A 69 -7.24 16.47 -14.32
CA GLY A 69 -6.88 17.63 -15.13
C GLY A 69 -6.01 17.29 -16.35
N ILE A 70 -5.14 16.28 -16.25
CA ILE A 70 -4.32 15.80 -17.38
C ILE A 70 -5.03 14.75 -18.26
N GLY A 71 -6.33 14.50 -18.04
CA GLY A 71 -7.18 13.71 -18.93
C GLY A 71 -7.49 12.29 -18.46
N PHE A 72 -7.17 11.92 -17.21
CA PHE A 72 -7.66 10.66 -16.64
C PHE A 72 -9.10 10.79 -16.15
N THR A 73 -9.73 9.63 -15.99
CA THR A 73 -11.03 9.48 -15.35
C THR A 73 -10.93 8.47 -14.22
N CYS A 74 -11.63 8.70 -13.12
CA CYS A 74 -11.66 7.76 -12.00
C CYS A 74 -12.52 6.55 -12.37
N ALA A 75 -12.07 5.34 -12.02
CA ALA A 75 -12.82 4.12 -12.26
C ALA A 75 -14.03 4.04 -11.33
N LYS A 76 -15.17 3.56 -11.85
CA LYS A 76 -16.40 3.41 -11.06
C LYS A 76 -16.30 2.31 -10.00
N SER A 77 -15.46 1.31 -10.26
CA SER A 77 -15.27 0.15 -9.37
C SER A 77 -14.30 0.43 -8.23
N ASP A 78 -13.37 1.38 -8.41
CA ASP A 78 -12.31 1.66 -7.46
C ASP A 78 -11.86 3.11 -7.61
N THR A 79 -12.00 3.89 -6.53
CA THR A 79 -11.63 5.31 -6.52
C THR A 79 -10.12 5.54 -6.62
N SER A 80 -9.31 4.55 -6.25
CA SER A 80 -7.85 4.61 -6.36
C SER A 80 -7.32 4.36 -7.77
N LEU A 81 -8.18 3.84 -8.67
CA LEU A 81 -7.82 3.53 -10.05
C LEU A 81 -8.24 4.65 -11.00
N PHE A 82 -7.28 5.17 -11.74
CA PHE A 82 -7.47 6.18 -12.77
C PHE A 82 -7.20 5.57 -14.14
N ILE A 83 -8.05 5.90 -15.10
CA ILE A 83 -8.02 5.38 -16.46
C ILE A 83 -7.89 6.55 -17.43
N TYR A 84 -6.83 6.54 -18.23
CA TYR A 84 -6.63 7.42 -19.37
C TYR A 84 -6.98 6.69 -20.66
N ARG A 85 -7.78 7.33 -21.53
CA ARG A 85 -8.10 6.81 -22.87
C ARG A 85 -8.14 7.96 -23.86
N ARG A 86 -7.29 7.90 -24.90
CA ARG A 86 -7.29 8.87 -26.00
C ARG A 86 -6.97 8.15 -27.31
N GLY A 87 -7.97 7.91 -28.14
CA GLY A 87 -7.80 7.10 -29.34
C GLY A 87 -7.32 5.70 -28.99
N ASN A 88 -6.14 5.33 -29.49
CA ASN A 88 -5.49 4.04 -29.20
C ASN A 88 -4.65 4.04 -27.92
N ASP A 89 -4.37 5.22 -27.36
CA ASP A 89 -3.59 5.35 -26.13
C ASP A 89 -4.45 5.05 -24.92
N THR A 90 -3.92 4.21 -24.03
CA THR A 90 -4.58 3.82 -22.78
C THR A 90 -3.55 3.69 -21.68
N ALA A 91 -3.84 4.25 -20.51
CA ALA A 91 -3.05 4.01 -19.31
C ALA A 91 -3.94 3.75 -18.10
N TYR A 92 -3.42 2.98 -17.17
CA TYR A 92 -4.01 2.70 -15.87
C TYR A 92 -3.03 3.15 -14.79
N LEU A 93 -3.49 3.96 -13.87
CA LEU A 93 -2.73 4.45 -12.74
C LEU A 93 -3.50 4.09 -11.47
N LEU A 94 -2.88 3.30 -10.60
CA LEU A 94 -3.41 2.96 -9.28
C LEU A 94 -2.62 3.76 -8.23
N LEU A 95 -3.32 4.51 -7.38
CA LEU A 95 -2.73 5.26 -6.27
C LEU A 95 -3.07 4.59 -4.94
N TYR A 96 -2.07 4.11 -4.22
CA TYR A 96 -2.22 3.66 -2.84
C TYR A 96 -1.39 4.54 -1.92
N VAL A 97 -2.05 5.52 -1.29
CA VAL A 97 -1.41 6.50 -0.39
C VAL A 97 -0.24 7.20 -1.11
N ASP A 98 0.99 6.76 -0.89
CA ASP A 98 2.20 7.35 -1.47
C ASP A 98 2.73 6.54 -2.67
N ASP A 99 2.34 5.26 -2.78
CA ASP A 99 2.74 4.36 -3.85
C ASP A 99 1.83 4.50 -5.08
N ILE A 100 2.45 4.49 -6.27
CA ILE A 100 1.75 4.52 -7.54
C ILE A 100 2.18 3.33 -8.39
N VAL A 101 1.19 2.64 -8.96
CA VAL A 101 1.41 1.62 -10.00
C VAL A 101 0.86 2.14 -11.32
N LEU A 102 1.73 2.29 -12.32
CA LEU A 102 1.41 2.81 -13.63
C LEU A 102 1.64 1.76 -14.72
N THR A 103 0.68 1.58 -15.61
CA THR A 103 0.87 0.84 -16.86
C THR A 103 0.24 1.60 -18.02
N ALA A 104 0.86 1.54 -19.19
CA ALA A 104 0.45 2.29 -20.37
C ALA A 104 0.62 1.46 -21.65
N SER A 105 -0.14 1.81 -22.67
CA SER A 105 -0.16 1.13 -23.97
C SER A 105 1.12 1.26 -24.77
N SER A 106 1.93 2.28 -24.49
CA SER A 106 3.21 2.53 -25.13
C SER A 106 4.22 3.08 -24.13
N GLU A 107 5.51 2.86 -24.41
CA GLU A 107 6.61 3.43 -23.63
C GLU A 107 6.62 4.96 -23.68
N ILE A 108 6.24 5.54 -24.84
CA ILE A 108 6.17 6.99 -25.03
C ILE A 108 5.13 7.59 -24.07
N LEU A 109 3.91 7.03 -24.05
CA LEU A 109 2.85 7.50 -23.17
C LEU A 109 3.25 7.34 -21.70
N LYS A 110 3.85 6.21 -21.33
CA LYS A 110 4.34 5.97 -19.98
C LYS A 110 5.33 7.06 -19.54
N THR A 111 6.36 7.33 -20.34
CA THR A 111 7.39 8.31 -20.00
C THR A 111 6.80 9.71 -19.89
N GLN A 112 5.93 10.11 -20.82
CA GLN A 112 5.23 11.41 -20.75
C GLN A 112 4.41 11.56 -19.46
N LEU A 113 3.68 10.51 -19.07
CA LEU A 113 2.89 10.52 -17.83
C LEU A 113 3.78 10.61 -16.59
N ILE A 114 4.90 9.88 -16.56
CA ILE A 114 5.87 9.95 -15.46
C ILE A 114 6.49 11.35 -15.36
N GLU A 115 6.84 11.97 -16.49
CA GLU A 115 7.40 13.33 -16.51
C GLU A 115 6.38 14.37 -16.03
N LEU A 116 5.13 14.28 -16.47
CA LEU A 116 4.04 15.14 -15.97
C LEU A 116 3.86 14.99 -14.46
N LEU A 117 3.83 13.75 -13.98
CA LEU A 117 3.74 13.44 -12.56
C LEU A 117 4.92 14.04 -11.77
N LYS A 118 6.16 13.83 -12.23
CA LYS A 118 7.38 14.37 -11.61
C LYS A 118 7.46 15.90 -11.65
N SER A 119 6.79 16.53 -12.62
CA SER A 119 6.72 17.99 -12.72
C SER A 119 5.84 18.63 -11.64
N GLU A 120 4.81 17.93 -11.17
CA GLU A 120 3.90 18.41 -10.13
C GLU A 120 4.29 17.91 -8.73
N PHE A 121 4.66 16.63 -8.60
CA PHE A 121 4.95 16.01 -7.32
C PHE A 121 6.39 15.50 -7.25
N SER A 122 7.04 15.74 -6.11
CA SER A 122 8.33 15.13 -5.82
C SER A 122 8.16 13.63 -5.60
N MET A 123 8.74 12.82 -6.47
CA MET A 123 8.61 11.36 -6.42
C MET A 123 9.89 10.64 -6.81
N ASN A 124 10.04 9.42 -6.31
CA ASN A 124 11.02 8.46 -6.74
C ASN A 124 10.45 7.59 -7.86
N ASP A 125 11.32 7.27 -8.80
CA ASP A 125 11.04 6.26 -9.81
C ASP A 125 11.63 4.93 -9.34
N LEU A 126 10.76 3.97 -9.04
CA LEU A 126 11.16 2.65 -8.52
C LEU A 126 11.33 1.63 -9.65
N GLY A 127 11.11 2.03 -10.91
CA GLY A 127 11.33 1.16 -12.06
C GLY A 127 10.21 0.15 -12.26
N GLN A 128 10.58 -1.02 -12.77
CA GLN A 128 9.63 -2.10 -13.00
C GLN A 128 9.08 -2.66 -11.68
N LEU A 129 7.76 -2.89 -11.65
CA LEU A 129 7.08 -3.48 -10.50
C LEU A 129 7.69 -4.85 -10.16
N SER A 130 8.29 -4.94 -8.98
CA SER A 130 8.92 -6.16 -8.44
C SER A 130 8.43 -6.50 -7.03
N TYR A 131 7.98 -5.51 -6.27
CA TYR A 131 7.45 -5.70 -4.93
C TYR A 131 6.43 -4.61 -4.58
N PHE A 132 5.27 -5.02 -4.08
CA PHE A 132 4.19 -4.10 -3.69
C PHE A 132 3.48 -4.65 -2.46
N TRP A 133 3.52 -3.91 -1.34
CA TRP A 133 2.75 -4.24 -0.13
C TRP A 133 2.91 -5.69 0.35
N GLY A 134 4.13 -6.21 0.45
CA GLY A 134 4.32 -7.59 0.91
C GLY A 134 4.23 -8.65 -0.20
N ILE A 135 3.84 -8.27 -1.42
CA ILE A 135 3.68 -9.16 -2.56
C ILE A 135 4.85 -8.96 -3.52
N SER A 136 5.63 -10.01 -3.73
CA SER A 136 6.65 -10.06 -4.77
C SER A 136 6.00 -10.34 -6.12
N VAL A 137 6.51 -9.66 -7.15
CA VAL A 137 6.01 -9.75 -8.53
C VAL A 137 7.15 -10.20 -9.43
N THR A 138 7.00 -11.37 -10.04
CA THR A 138 7.90 -11.83 -11.10
C THR A 138 7.14 -11.87 -12.42
N ARG A 139 7.74 -11.29 -13.46
CA ARG A 139 7.12 -11.22 -14.78
C ARG A 139 7.86 -12.10 -15.77
N THR A 140 7.10 -12.90 -16.51
CA THR A 140 7.57 -13.59 -17.72
C THR A 140 6.94 -12.92 -18.96
N PRO A 141 7.40 -13.22 -20.18
CA PRO A 141 6.79 -12.66 -21.39
C PRO A 141 5.29 -12.98 -21.54
N HIS A 142 4.80 -14.05 -20.90
CA HIS A 142 3.44 -14.56 -21.06
C HIS A 142 2.59 -14.45 -19.78
N SER A 143 3.20 -14.27 -18.62
CA SER A 143 2.52 -14.31 -17.33
C SER A 143 3.14 -13.39 -16.29
N MET A 144 2.39 -13.15 -15.23
CA MET A 144 2.85 -12.49 -14.02
C MET A 144 2.57 -13.41 -12.84
N PHE A 145 3.58 -13.62 -12.00
CA PHE A 145 3.49 -14.42 -10.79
C PHE A 145 3.55 -13.49 -9.59
N LEU A 146 2.56 -13.65 -8.71
CA LEU A 146 2.46 -12.95 -7.44
C LEU A 146 2.70 -13.97 -6.33
N PHE A 147 3.61 -13.68 -5.40
CA PHE A 147 3.92 -14.57 -4.28
C PHE A 147 4.36 -13.78 -3.05
N GLN A 148 4.10 -14.33 -1.88
CA GLN A 148 4.37 -13.70 -0.57
C GLN A 148 5.36 -14.52 0.27
N GLN A 149 6.36 -15.16 -0.37
CA GLN A 149 7.29 -16.08 0.32
C GLN A 149 7.95 -15.43 1.55
N LYS A 150 8.53 -14.25 1.38
CA LYS A 150 9.19 -13.52 2.48
C LYS A 150 8.22 -13.25 3.64
N TYR A 151 6.97 -12.88 3.32
CA TYR A 151 5.95 -12.63 4.33
C TYR A 151 5.53 -13.91 5.06
N ALA A 152 5.45 -15.04 4.35
CA ALA A 152 5.17 -16.35 4.97
C ALA A 152 6.30 -16.77 5.92
N GLU A 153 7.57 -16.58 5.53
CA GLU A 153 8.74 -16.84 6.39
C GLU A 153 8.71 -15.96 7.65
N GLU A 154 8.37 -14.67 7.52
CA GLU A 154 8.20 -13.77 8.66
C GLU A 154 7.06 -14.19 9.61
N ILE A 155 5.97 -14.77 9.09
CA ILE A 155 4.89 -15.34 9.92
C ILE A 155 5.39 -16.56 10.71
N ILE A 156 6.10 -17.48 10.05
CA ILE A 156 6.67 -18.68 10.68
C ILE A 156 7.62 -18.28 11.83
N HIS A 157 8.52 -17.34 11.56
CA HIS A 157 9.46 -16.84 12.57
C HIS A 157 8.74 -16.19 13.75
N ARG A 158 7.70 -15.37 13.49
CA ARG A 158 6.88 -14.75 14.55
C ARG A 158 6.12 -15.76 15.39
N ALA A 159 5.70 -16.86 14.78
CA ALA A 159 5.06 -17.98 15.47
C ALA A 159 6.05 -18.89 16.21
N GLN A 160 7.36 -18.62 16.11
CA GLN A 160 8.45 -19.47 16.65
C GLN A 160 8.41 -20.89 16.07
N MET A 161 8.04 -21.00 14.79
CA MET A 161 7.84 -22.26 14.08
C MET A 161 8.96 -22.57 13.07
N ASP A 162 10.12 -21.92 13.16
CA ASP A 162 11.23 -22.05 12.19
C ASP A 162 11.71 -23.50 12.02
N ASN A 163 11.62 -24.30 13.09
CA ASN A 163 12.03 -25.70 13.11
C ASN A 163 10.87 -26.69 12.92
N CYS A 164 9.66 -26.21 12.62
CA CYS A 164 8.51 -27.08 12.39
C CYS A 164 8.67 -27.86 11.08
N LYS A 165 8.23 -29.13 11.09
CA LYS A 165 8.24 -29.96 9.89
C LYS A 165 7.19 -29.44 8.89
N PRO A 166 7.53 -29.31 7.59
CA PRO A 166 6.57 -28.90 6.59
C PRO A 166 5.48 -29.97 6.45
N MET A 167 4.24 -29.52 6.30
CA MET A 167 3.08 -30.38 6.07
C MET A 167 2.44 -30.04 4.73
N PRO A 168 2.01 -31.06 3.95
CA PRO A 168 1.40 -30.84 2.64
C PRO A 168 -0.03 -30.29 2.75
N THR A 169 -0.65 -30.38 3.92
CA THR A 169 -2.02 -29.92 4.17
C THR A 169 -2.00 -28.68 5.07
N PRO A 170 -2.76 -27.62 4.72
CA PRO A 170 -2.80 -26.38 5.50
C PRO A 170 -3.50 -26.55 6.86
N VAL A 171 -4.37 -27.55 7.02
CA VAL A 171 -5.11 -27.85 8.25
C VAL A 171 -5.08 -29.35 8.54
N ASP A 172 -5.09 -29.74 9.82
CA ASP A 172 -5.22 -31.13 10.25
C ASP A 172 -6.61 -31.68 9.86
N ALA A 173 -6.64 -32.78 9.10
CA ALA A 173 -7.89 -33.42 8.66
C ALA A 173 -8.71 -34.00 9.83
N LYS A 174 -8.09 -34.16 11.01
CA LYS A 174 -8.76 -34.61 12.23
C LYS A 174 -8.93 -33.41 13.17
N SER A 175 -10.14 -32.85 13.22
CA SER A 175 -10.46 -31.76 14.16
C SER A 175 -10.23 -32.24 15.60
N LYS A 176 -9.31 -31.57 16.30
CA LYS A 176 -9.04 -31.76 17.74
C LYS A 176 -9.66 -30.64 18.58
N LEU A 177 -10.54 -29.84 17.99
CA LEU A 177 -11.14 -28.67 18.62
C LEU A 177 -12.38 -29.11 19.42
N SER A 178 -12.31 -29.00 20.74
CA SER A 178 -13.48 -29.12 21.62
C SER A 178 -13.95 -27.71 22.00
N ALA A 179 -15.24 -27.43 21.85
CA ALA A 179 -15.85 -26.15 22.21
C ALA A 179 -16.00 -25.95 23.73
N THR A 180 -15.77 -27.00 24.52
CA THR A 180 -16.11 -27.04 25.95
C THR A 180 -14.91 -27.26 26.89
N ASP A 181 -13.72 -27.60 26.38
CA ASP A 181 -12.67 -28.25 27.21
C ASP A 181 -11.44 -27.39 27.55
N SER A 182 -11.46 -26.07 27.39
CA SER A 182 -10.32 -25.25 27.82
C SER A 182 -10.69 -23.88 28.35
N ALA A 183 -9.90 -23.43 29.34
CA ALA A 183 -9.94 -22.05 29.81
C ALA A 183 -9.54 -21.10 28.67
N PRO A 184 -10.15 -19.91 28.57
CA PRO A 184 -9.76 -18.91 27.57
C PRO A 184 -8.27 -18.62 27.63
N VAL A 185 -7.65 -18.43 26.46
CA VAL A 185 -6.26 -17.99 26.37
C VAL A 185 -6.11 -16.64 27.07
N LEU A 186 -5.24 -16.57 28.09
CA LEU A 186 -5.03 -15.38 28.92
C LEU A 186 -4.59 -14.14 28.12
N ASP A 187 -3.67 -14.32 27.17
CA ASP A 187 -3.26 -13.29 26.21
C ASP A 187 -3.50 -13.76 24.77
N PRO A 188 -4.59 -13.32 24.12
CA PRO A 188 -4.89 -13.69 22.74
C PRO A 188 -4.11 -12.85 21.71
N SER A 189 -3.21 -11.94 22.13
CA SER A 189 -2.56 -10.98 21.24
C SER A 189 -1.73 -11.65 20.15
N LEU A 190 -0.89 -12.64 20.51
CA LEU A 190 -0.10 -13.38 19.52
C LEU A 190 -0.99 -14.14 18.55
N TYR A 191 -2.01 -14.84 19.06
CA TYR A 191 -2.96 -15.59 18.24
C TYR A 191 -3.69 -14.67 17.25
N ARG A 192 -4.25 -13.55 17.72
CA ARG A 192 -4.94 -12.56 16.86
C ARG A 192 -4.01 -11.94 15.82
N SER A 193 -2.77 -11.65 16.19
CA SER A 193 -1.74 -11.14 15.28
C SER A 193 -1.42 -12.14 14.17
N LEU A 194 -1.26 -13.43 14.51
CA LEU A 194 -1.01 -14.49 13.53
C LEU A 194 -2.22 -14.73 12.62
N VAL A 195 -3.44 -14.74 13.15
CA VAL A 195 -4.67 -14.86 12.35
C VAL A 195 -4.77 -13.70 11.35
N GLY A 196 -4.52 -12.45 11.78
CA GLY A 196 -4.51 -11.31 10.88
C GLY A 196 -3.44 -11.40 9.79
N ALA A 197 -2.25 -11.93 10.12
CA ALA A 197 -1.18 -12.13 9.16
C ALA A 197 -1.51 -13.25 8.14
N LEU A 198 -2.10 -14.35 8.60
CA LEU A 198 -2.57 -15.44 7.74
C LEU A 198 -3.68 -14.96 6.80
N GLN A 199 -4.61 -14.14 7.29
CA GLN A 199 -5.65 -13.51 6.47
C GLN A 199 -5.05 -12.66 5.34
N TYR A 200 -3.92 -11.98 5.56
CA TYR A 200 -3.24 -11.24 4.50
C TYR A 200 -2.51 -12.17 3.52
N LEU A 201 -2.03 -13.33 3.98
CA LEU A 201 -1.37 -14.32 3.14
C LEU A 201 -2.33 -15.00 2.15
N THR A 202 -3.64 -14.96 2.41
CA THR A 202 -4.65 -15.56 1.51
C THR A 202 -4.69 -14.92 0.13
N PHE A 203 -4.11 -13.72 -0.06
CA PHE A 203 -3.97 -13.10 -1.38
C PHE A 203 -3.17 -13.96 -2.36
N THR A 204 -2.23 -14.78 -1.88
CA THR A 204 -1.47 -15.72 -2.72
C THR A 204 -1.61 -17.18 -2.28
N ARG A 205 -2.25 -17.44 -1.14
CA ARG A 205 -2.52 -18.79 -0.59
C ARG A 205 -4.01 -18.96 -0.24
N PRO A 206 -4.89 -19.12 -1.25
CA PRO A 206 -6.33 -19.25 -1.03
C PRO A 206 -6.73 -20.56 -0.32
N ASP A 207 -5.79 -21.49 -0.16
CA ASP A 207 -5.98 -22.75 0.58
C ASP A 207 -5.90 -22.59 2.11
N ILE A 208 -5.56 -21.40 2.61
CA ILE A 208 -5.60 -21.04 4.03
C ILE A 208 -7.01 -20.51 4.35
N ALA A 209 -7.66 -21.10 5.36
CA ALA A 209 -9.03 -20.79 5.81
C ALA A 209 -9.11 -20.51 7.31
#